data_AF-A0A1G2ZM20-F1
#
_entry.id   AF-A0A1G2ZM20-F1
#
_cell.length_a   1.000
_cell.length_b   1.000
_cell.length_c   1.000
_cell.angle_alpha   90.00
_cell.angle_beta   90.00
_cell.angle_gamma   90.00
#
_symmetry.space_group_name_H-M   'P 1'
#
loop_
_entity.id
_entity.type
_entity.pdbx_description
1 polymer ?
#
loop_
_entity_poly.entity_id
_entity_poly.type
_entity_poly.pdbx_seq_one_letter_code
_entity_poly.pdbx_strand_id
1 'polypeptide(L)'
;MGVLQPGRASAIEPTRSARTACAAMLGTIASAAALAAGILLGSAPALSAAPSSTMVSSSNVSSSRTRQASYHATTSLAARRSALRSIPIDKLDATARAQVQSVLSNVGVFRRMPIRVVDCDPDLYLFLVRHPDVIVNIWEVLNISTLSLRQIAPNTYRIAEPNGTLADVRFLYRSHDTHILYGEGSYDGPLFAQPVKGRCLMVLKTGYVREPDGRYYITSRLDTFVSVDHEGAELLTKAIGPLMGKTADINFVQTIAFLGSLSRTAEVNSAGVQRLAERLTHVQPEARRRLAELATDVARKYATASSRTTTVPTRVVSRTRVDAKGP
;
A
#
# COMPACT_ATOMS: atom_id res chain seq x y z
N MET A 1 73.13 10.59 -17.82
CA MET A 1 72.10 11.27 -18.62
C MET A 1 70.84 10.42 -18.60
N GLY A 2 69.91 10.73 -17.69
CA GLY A 2 68.61 10.08 -17.58
C GLY A 2 67.54 11.16 -17.59
N VAL A 3 66.64 11.06 -18.56
CA VAL A 3 65.72 12.11 -19.03
C VAL A 3 64.56 12.32 -18.05
N LEU A 4 64.37 13.57 -17.64
CA LEU A 4 63.15 14.08 -17.03
C LEU A 4 62.13 14.38 -18.15
N GLN A 5 60.91 13.87 -18.03
CA GLN A 5 59.76 14.42 -18.75
C GLN A 5 58.54 14.53 -17.81
N PRO A 6 57.83 15.67 -17.79
CA PRO A 6 56.78 15.95 -16.82
C PRO A 6 55.37 15.59 -17.29
N GLY A 7 54.55 15.14 -16.34
CA GLY A 7 53.15 15.54 -16.12
C GLY A 7 52.13 15.33 -17.25
N ARG A 8 51.27 14.31 -17.09
CA ARG A 8 49.97 14.27 -17.77
C ARG A 8 48.83 13.94 -16.80
N ALA A 9 47.82 14.82 -16.89
CA ALA A 9 46.38 14.63 -16.65
C ALA A 9 45.87 14.47 -15.20
N SER A 10 45.33 15.57 -14.66
CA SER A 10 44.22 15.54 -13.70
C SER A 10 42.95 15.94 -14.44
N ALA A 11 42.09 14.97 -14.73
CA ALA A 11 40.68 15.18 -15.02
C ALA A 11 39.90 14.26 -14.07
N ILE A 12 39.24 14.87 -13.10
CA ILE A 12 38.42 14.20 -12.09
C ILE A 12 37.10 13.81 -12.76
N GLU A 13 36.97 12.54 -13.16
CA GLU A 13 35.66 11.94 -13.41
C GLU A 13 35.13 11.34 -12.10
N PRO A 14 33.89 11.66 -11.66
CA PRO A 14 33.29 10.99 -10.52
C PRO A 14 32.92 9.55 -10.92
N THR A 15 33.48 8.58 -10.19
CA THR A 15 33.34 7.15 -10.48
C THR A 15 31.89 6.68 -10.37
N ARG A 16 31.47 5.94 -11.40
CA ARG A 16 30.19 5.24 -11.60
C ARG A 16 29.79 4.24 -10.48
N SER A 17 30.59 4.11 -9.43
CA SER A 17 30.45 3.15 -8.32
C SER A 17 29.48 3.61 -7.23
N ALA A 18 29.35 4.93 -7.00
CA ALA A 18 28.53 5.48 -5.91
C ALA A 18 27.01 5.48 -6.21
N ARG A 19 26.60 5.35 -7.48
CA ARG A 19 25.17 5.36 -7.88
C ARG A 19 24.53 3.97 -7.85
N THR A 20 25.31 2.89 -7.96
CA THR A 20 24.81 1.52 -7.96
C THR A 20 24.64 0.96 -6.54
N ALA A 21 25.47 1.41 -5.59
CA ALA A 21 25.42 1.00 -4.18
C ALA A 21 24.16 1.49 -3.43
N CYS A 22 23.58 2.63 -3.85
CA CYS A 22 22.40 3.21 -3.20
C CYS A 22 21.08 2.53 -3.63
N ALA A 23 21.04 1.92 -4.81
CA ALA A 23 19.86 1.22 -5.34
C ALA A 23 19.65 -0.16 -4.69
N ALA A 24 20.72 -0.81 -4.23
CA ALA A 24 20.64 -2.09 -3.53
C ALA A 24 20.30 -1.95 -2.03
N MET A 25 20.66 -0.82 -1.40
CA MET A 25 20.55 -0.59 0.05
C MET A 25 19.12 -0.57 0.63
N LEU A 26 18.10 -0.56 -0.23
CA LEU A 26 16.70 -0.23 0.12
C LEU A 26 15.75 -1.45 0.16
N GLY A 27 16.20 -2.64 -0.27
CA GLY A 27 15.29 -3.73 -0.65
C GLY A 27 14.80 -4.69 0.44
N THR A 28 15.50 -4.84 1.57
CA THR A 28 15.51 -6.17 2.19
C THR A 28 15.06 -6.29 3.64
N ILE A 29 15.11 -5.23 4.44
CA ILE A 29 14.34 -5.20 5.71
C ILE A 29 12.98 -4.50 5.49
N ALA A 30 12.87 -3.69 4.44
CA ALA A 30 11.62 -3.07 3.98
C ALA A 30 10.62 -4.09 3.43
N SER A 31 11.06 -5.26 2.94
CA SER A 31 10.18 -6.28 2.39
C SER A 31 9.17 -6.81 3.41
N ALA A 32 9.57 -7.12 4.65
CA ALA A 32 8.66 -7.60 5.70
C ALA A 32 7.58 -6.58 6.09
N ALA A 33 7.90 -5.28 6.08
CA ALA A 33 6.97 -4.19 6.35
C ALA A 33 6.14 -3.76 5.11
N ALA A 34 6.70 -3.94 3.91
CA ALA A 34 6.06 -3.68 2.64
C ALA A 34 5.00 -4.75 2.31
N LEU A 35 5.00 -5.91 2.97
CA LEU A 35 4.06 -6.99 2.67
C LEU A 35 2.64 -6.82 3.21
N ALA A 36 2.40 -5.93 4.19
CA ALA A 36 1.02 -5.47 4.49
C ALA A 36 0.66 -4.13 3.83
N ALA A 37 1.60 -3.51 3.12
CA ALA A 37 1.40 -2.26 2.38
C ALA A 37 1.44 -2.44 0.86
N GLY A 38 1.71 -3.64 0.36
CA GLY A 38 2.13 -3.90 -1.01
C GLY A 38 3.49 -3.23 -1.34
N ILE A 39 4.55 -4.04 -1.34
CA ILE A 39 5.55 -4.20 -2.41
C ILE A 39 6.39 -2.95 -2.81
N LEU A 40 7.71 -3.09 -2.92
CA LEU A 40 8.49 -2.57 -4.06
C LEU A 40 9.81 -3.31 -4.21
N LEU A 41 10.10 -3.72 -5.45
CA LEU A 41 11.13 -3.11 -6.29
C LEU A 41 10.75 -3.34 -7.76
N GLY A 42 10.84 -2.27 -8.57
CA GLY A 42 10.39 -2.21 -9.96
C GLY A 42 9.95 -0.80 -10.32
N SER A 43 10.91 0.08 -10.60
CA SER A 43 10.67 1.43 -11.12
C SER A 43 9.97 1.36 -12.48
N ALA A 44 8.76 1.92 -12.61
CA ALA A 44 8.07 2.17 -13.87
C ALA A 44 7.64 3.65 -13.96
N PRO A 45 7.62 4.25 -15.17
CA PRO A 45 7.46 5.68 -15.37
C PRO A 45 6.02 6.15 -15.11
N ALA A 46 5.90 7.40 -14.64
CA ALA A 46 4.64 8.03 -14.29
C ALA A 46 3.69 8.16 -15.51
N LEU A 47 2.51 7.53 -15.45
CA LEU A 47 1.38 7.96 -16.26
C LEU A 47 0.81 9.24 -15.65
N SER A 48 1.06 10.37 -16.32
CA SER A 48 0.47 11.66 -16.02
C SER A 48 -0.93 11.75 -16.63
N ALA A 49 -1.95 11.88 -15.79
CA ALA A 49 -3.26 12.41 -16.18
C ALA A 49 -3.73 13.35 -15.07
N ALA A 50 -3.54 14.65 -15.27
CA ALA A 50 -4.00 15.69 -14.37
C ALA A 50 -5.46 16.07 -14.70
N PRO A 51 -6.34 16.28 -13.71
CA PRO A 51 -7.53 17.09 -13.88
C PRO A 51 -7.32 18.48 -13.31
N SER A 52 -7.60 19.49 -14.13
CA SER A 52 -7.66 20.90 -13.74
C SER A 52 -8.76 21.10 -12.70
N SER A 53 -8.44 21.68 -11.54
CA SER A 53 -9.44 22.14 -10.57
C SER A 53 -9.36 23.65 -10.41
N THR A 54 -10.44 24.30 -10.80
CA THR A 54 -10.74 25.72 -10.63
C THR A 54 -10.87 26.05 -9.14
N MET A 55 -10.18 27.10 -8.69
CA MET A 55 -10.26 27.61 -7.32
C MET A 55 -11.63 28.24 -7.04
N VAL A 56 -12.24 27.87 -5.92
CA VAL A 56 -13.25 28.70 -5.24
C VAL A 56 -12.76 28.92 -3.80
N SER A 57 -12.45 30.18 -3.49
CA SER A 57 -12.19 30.67 -2.14
C SER A 57 -13.48 30.82 -1.37
N SER A 58 -13.49 30.42 -0.10
CA SER A 58 -14.26 31.08 0.97
C SER A 58 -13.75 30.66 2.35
N SER A 59 -13.85 31.61 3.27
CA SER A 59 -13.11 31.78 4.52
C SER A 59 -13.82 31.24 5.76
N ASN A 60 -12.99 30.98 6.79
CA ASN A 60 -13.25 30.91 8.24
C ASN A 60 -14.28 29.90 8.80
N VAL A 61 -13.78 28.82 9.44
CA VAL A 61 -14.24 28.39 10.77
C VAL A 61 -13.07 27.79 11.57
N SER A 62 -12.76 28.46 12.68
CA SER A 62 -11.84 28.08 13.75
C SER A 62 -12.42 26.93 14.60
N SER A 63 -12.22 25.68 14.15
CA SER A 63 -12.40 24.46 14.99
C SER A 63 -11.73 23.20 14.41
N SER A 64 -10.77 23.35 13.49
CA SER A 64 -10.25 22.25 12.64
C SER A 64 -8.98 21.53 13.13
N ARG A 65 -8.41 21.89 14.29
CA ARG A 65 -7.09 21.36 14.71
C ARG A 65 -7.06 19.87 15.11
N THR A 66 -8.20 19.25 15.38
CA THR A 66 -8.26 17.83 15.83
C THR A 66 -8.76 16.86 14.74
N ARG A 67 -9.09 17.34 13.54
CA ARG A 67 -9.56 16.52 12.41
C ARG A 67 -8.64 16.53 11.17
N GLN A 68 -7.45 17.10 11.26
CA GLN A 68 -6.37 16.73 10.35
C GLN A 68 -5.82 15.37 10.79
N ALA A 69 -6.51 14.31 10.41
CA ALA A 69 -5.87 13.01 10.29
C ALA A 69 -4.63 13.23 9.42
N SER A 70 -3.44 13.17 10.02
CA SER A 70 -2.19 13.48 9.32
C SER A 70 -2.09 12.62 8.07
N TYR A 71 -2.27 13.23 6.89
CA TYR A 71 -2.02 12.60 5.60
C TYR A 71 -0.53 12.29 5.40
N HIS A 72 0.35 12.80 6.27
CA HIS A 72 1.76 12.48 6.28
C HIS A 72 2.07 11.27 7.16
N ALA A 73 3.05 10.52 6.73
CA ALA A 73 3.63 9.45 7.51
C ALA A 73 4.40 9.99 8.72
N THR A 74 4.42 9.22 9.81
CA THR A 74 4.99 9.66 11.09
C THR A 74 5.62 8.52 11.87
N THR A 75 6.62 8.83 12.68
CA THR A 75 7.25 7.93 13.66
C THR A 75 7.00 8.40 15.10
N SER A 76 6.11 9.37 15.30
CA SER A 76 5.90 10.02 16.60
C SER A 76 5.45 9.04 17.70
N LEU A 77 5.87 9.30 18.93
CA LEU A 77 5.46 8.52 20.11
C LEU A 77 3.94 8.54 20.31
N ALA A 78 3.28 9.65 20.00
CA ALA A 78 1.82 9.76 20.08
C ALA A 78 1.13 8.81 19.07
N ALA A 79 1.59 8.78 17.82
CA ALA A 79 1.11 7.84 16.82
C ALA A 79 1.38 6.39 17.24
N ARG A 80 2.58 6.09 17.75
CA ARG A 80 2.94 4.75 18.26
C ARG A 80 2.01 4.29 19.38
N ARG A 81 1.77 5.13 20.39
CA ARG A 81 0.86 4.81 21.50
C ARG A 81 -0.58 4.58 21.02
N SER A 82 -1.04 5.41 20.07
CA SER A 82 -2.36 5.24 19.43
C SER A 82 -2.45 3.93 18.65
N ALA A 83 -1.41 3.55 17.91
CA ALA A 83 -1.34 2.30 17.16
C ALA A 83 -1.44 1.09 18.10
N LEU A 84 -0.65 1.09 19.18
CA LEU A 84 -0.65 0.02 20.19
C LEU A 84 -2.03 -0.19 20.81
N ARG A 85 -2.73 0.88 21.18
CA ARG A 85 -4.11 0.80 21.73
C ARG A 85 -5.14 0.29 20.72
N SER A 86 -4.85 0.32 19.43
CA SER A 86 -5.79 -0.09 18.38
C SER A 86 -5.73 -1.58 18.02
N ILE A 87 -4.77 -2.31 18.61
CA ILE A 87 -4.61 -3.75 18.48
C ILE A 87 -5.67 -4.43 19.38
N PRO A 88 -6.61 -5.23 18.84
CA PRO A 88 -7.63 -5.94 19.61
C PRO A 88 -7.03 -7.20 20.24
N ILE A 89 -6.14 -7.02 21.21
CA ILE A 89 -5.41 -8.11 21.89
C ILE A 89 -6.37 -9.15 22.49
N ASP A 90 -7.52 -8.71 22.97
CA ASP A 90 -8.61 -9.52 23.52
C ASP A 90 -9.21 -10.50 22.51
N LYS A 91 -9.13 -10.19 21.21
CA LYS A 91 -9.64 -11.04 20.12
C LYS A 91 -8.60 -11.99 19.55
N LEU A 92 -7.37 -11.97 20.06
CA LEU A 92 -6.28 -12.82 19.60
C LEU A 92 -6.20 -14.11 20.43
N ASP A 93 -6.00 -15.23 19.75
CA ASP A 93 -5.66 -16.49 20.43
C ASP A 93 -4.29 -16.41 21.14
N ALA A 94 -3.94 -17.43 21.91
CA ALA A 94 -2.70 -17.43 22.70
C ALA A 94 -1.44 -17.33 21.82
N THR A 95 -1.42 -18.01 20.67
CA THR A 95 -0.29 -18.02 19.74
C THR A 95 -0.10 -16.65 19.09
N ALA A 96 -1.19 -16.04 18.62
CA ALA A 96 -1.20 -14.70 18.04
C ALA A 96 -0.78 -13.64 19.07
N ARG A 97 -1.23 -13.76 20.34
CA ARG A 97 -0.79 -12.87 21.42
C ARG A 97 0.72 -12.99 21.68
N ALA A 98 1.25 -14.22 21.71
CA ALA A 98 2.69 -14.44 21.86
C ALA A 98 3.50 -13.82 20.70
N GLN A 99 3.02 -13.97 19.46
CA GLN A 99 3.64 -13.37 18.27
C GLN A 99 3.64 -11.84 18.33
N VAL A 100 2.51 -11.22 18.68
CA VAL A 100 2.42 -9.77 18.90
C VAL A 100 3.42 -9.33 19.98
N GLN A 101 3.43 -10.01 21.13
CA GLN A 101 4.32 -9.67 22.23
C GLN A 101 5.80 -9.79 21.83
N SER A 102 6.15 -10.79 21.02
CA SER A 102 7.52 -11.02 20.55
C SER A 102 8.08 -9.86 19.72
N VAL A 103 7.21 -9.08 19.05
CA VAL A 103 7.59 -7.88 18.30
C VAL A 103 7.55 -6.66 19.21
N LEU A 104 6.49 -6.53 20.02
CA LEU A 104 6.24 -5.32 20.80
C LEU A 104 7.18 -5.16 22.00
N SER A 105 7.76 -6.25 22.51
CA SER A 105 8.73 -6.23 23.61
C SER A 105 10.04 -5.50 23.24
N ASN A 106 10.44 -5.54 21.97
CA ASN A 106 11.66 -4.91 21.48
C ASN A 106 11.45 -4.31 20.08
N VAL A 107 10.61 -3.28 20.00
CA VAL A 107 10.39 -2.55 18.73
C VAL A 107 11.60 -1.68 18.43
N GLY A 108 12.37 -2.06 17.40
CA GLY A 108 13.44 -1.24 16.86
C GLY A 108 12.94 -0.08 16.00
N VAL A 109 11.91 -0.31 15.18
CA VAL A 109 11.33 0.72 14.30
C VAL A 109 9.81 0.72 14.40
N PHE A 110 9.23 1.92 14.50
CA PHE A 110 7.81 2.17 14.31
C PHE A 110 7.60 3.14 13.15
N ARG A 111 6.68 2.81 12.25
CA ARG A 111 6.27 3.69 11.16
C ARG A 111 4.75 3.63 10.98
N ARG A 112 4.10 4.80 11.02
CA ARG A 112 2.75 4.99 10.50
C ARG A 112 2.84 5.54 9.09
N MET A 113 2.28 4.82 8.12
CA MET A 113 2.24 5.22 6.71
C MET A 113 1.28 6.41 6.49
N PRO A 114 1.38 7.13 5.35
CA PRO A 114 0.43 8.18 4.99
C PRO A 114 -1.00 7.65 4.99
N ILE A 115 -1.98 8.40 5.49
CA ILE A 115 -3.39 8.00 5.34
C ILE A 115 -3.78 8.20 3.87
N ARG A 116 -4.41 7.19 3.26
CA ARG A 116 -4.82 7.21 1.86
C ARG A 116 -6.31 6.98 1.72
N VAL A 117 -6.96 7.82 0.91
CA VAL A 117 -8.34 7.65 0.49
C VAL A 117 -8.35 7.29 -0.99
N VAL A 118 -9.13 6.28 -1.37
CA VAL A 118 -9.25 5.86 -2.76
C VAL A 118 -10.70 5.49 -3.08
N ASP A 119 -11.16 5.89 -4.25
CA ASP A 119 -12.40 5.40 -4.84
C ASP A 119 -12.20 3.95 -5.27
N CYS A 120 -12.88 3.04 -4.58
CA CYS A 120 -12.69 1.61 -4.73
C CYS A 120 -13.91 0.87 -4.21
N ASP A 121 -14.32 -0.18 -4.93
CA ASP A 121 -15.41 -1.03 -4.48
C ASP A 121 -15.02 -1.78 -3.17
N PRO A 122 -15.88 -1.75 -2.13
CA PRO A 122 -15.54 -2.29 -0.81
C PRO A 122 -15.28 -3.80 -0.82
N ASP A 123 -16.01 -4.56 -1.64
CA ASP A 123 -15.89 -6.02 -1.68
C ASP A 123 -14.63 -6.43 -2.42
N LEU A 124 -14.33 -5.75 -3.53
CA LEU A 124 -13.06 -5.95 -4.26
C LEU A 124 -11.86 -5.57 -3.40
N TYR A 125 -11.91 -4.42 -2.71
CA TYR A 125 -10.84 -4.00 -1.81
C TYR A 125 -10.60 -5.02 -0.70
N LEU A 126 -11.66 -5.46 -0.02
CA LEU A 126 -11.54 -6.39 1.10
C LEU A 126 -10.97 -7.74 0.65
N PHE A 127 -11.38 -8.21 -0.53
CA PHE A 127 -10.80 -9.39 -1.15
C PHE A 127 -9.30 -9.23 -1.40
N LEU A 128 -8.88 -8.14 -2.05
CA LEU A 128 -7.46 -7.90 -2.38
C LEU A 128 -6.59 -7.77 -1.11
N VAL A 129 -7.08 -7.12 -0.06
CA VAL A 129 -6.37 -7.05 1.23
C VAL A 129 -6.22 -8.43 1.88
N ARG A 130 -7.19 -9.34 1.69
CA ARG A 130 -7.16 -10.70 2.25
C ARG A 130 -6.43 -11.72 1.36
N HIS A 131 -6.15 -11.35 0.11
CA HIS A 131 -5.42 -12.14 -0.87
C HIS A 131 -4.27 -11.32 -1.46
N PRO A 132 -3.24 -11.00 -0.66
CA PRO A 132 -2.11 -10.18 -1.12
C PRO A 132 -1.33 -10.86 -2.26
N ASP A 133 -1.37 -12.18 -2.35
CA ASP A 133 -0.81 -12.97 -3.46
C ASP A 133 -1.45 -12.62 -4.81
N VAL A 134 -2.74 -12.29 -4.82
CA VAL A 134 -3.43 -11.82 -6.04
C VAL A 134 -2.84 -10.51 -6.53
N ILE A 135 -2.61 -9.54 -5.63
CA ILE A 135 -2.04 -8.23 -6.00
C ILE A 135 -0.65 -8.43 -6.58
N VAL A 136 0.20 -9.21 -5.90
CA VAL A 136 1.58 -9.47 -6.32
C VAL A 136 1.61 -10.18 -7.68
N ASN A 137 0.82 -11.22 -7.88
CA ASN A 137 0.83 -11.96 -9.14
C ASN A 137 0.22 -11.16 -10.31
N ILE A 138 -0.71 -10.22 -10.06
CA ILE A 138 -1.13 -9.27 -11.09
C ILE A 138 0.07 -8.42 -11.54
N TRP A 139 0.88 -7.92 -10.61
CA TRP A 139 2.03 -7.09 -10.96
C TRP A 139 3.10 -7.86 -11.73
N GLU A 140 3.32 -9.11 -11.36
CA GLU A 140 4.18 -10.03 -12.10
C GLU A 140 3.67 -10.23 -13.54
N VAL A 141 2.38 -10.53 -13.72
CA VAL A 141 1.73 -10.70 -15.04
C VAL A 141 1.74 -9.42 -15.88
N LEU A 142 1.80 -8.25 -15.24
CA LEU A 142 1.92 -6.94 -15.88
C LEU A 142 3.37 -6.47 -16.04
N ASN A 143 4.37 -7.27 -15.62
CA ASN A 143 5.80 -6.91 -15.62
C ASN A 143 6.11 -5.62 -14.83
N ILE A 144 5.36 -5.35 -13.77
CA ILE A 144 5.55 -4.19 -12.88
C ILE A 144 6.57 -4.50 -11.78
N SER A 145 6.59 -5.74 -11.27
CA SER A 145 7.50 -6.16 -10.22
C SER A 145 7.93 -7.61 -10.41
N THR A 146 9.15 -7.91 -9.95
CA THR A 146 9.70 -9.27 -9.88
C THR A 146 9.44 -9.95 -8.54
N LEU A 147 8.73 -9.27 -7.62
CA LEU A 147 8.43 -9.82 -6.30
C LEU A 147 7.56 -11.08 -6.46
N SER A 148 7.92 -12.16 -5.76
CA SER A 148 7.08 -13.36 -5.68
C SER A 148 6.48 -13.52 -4.28
N LEU A 149 5.16 -13.70 -4.22
CA LEU A 149 4.43 -14.01 -2.99
C LEU A 149 3.55 -15.23 -3.25
N ARG A 150 3.73 -16.28 -2.45
CA ARG A 150 2.97 -17.52 -2.60
C ARG A 150 2.27 -17.88 -1.32
N GLN A 151 0.99 -18.26 -1.40
CA GLN A 151 0.30 -18.84 -0.26
C GLN A 151 0.85 -20.25 0.02
N ILE A 152 1.38 -20.46 1.23
CA ILE A 152 1.98 -21.75 1.64
C ILE A 152 1.12 -22.52 2.65
N ALA A 153 0.18 -21.83 3.31
CA ALA A 153 -0.82 -22.41 4.19
C ALA A 153 -2.03 -21.47 4.29
N PRO A 154 -3.16 -21.89 4.90
CA PRO A 154 -4.25 -20.96 5.19
C PRO A 154 -3.73 -19.71 5.91
N ASN A 155 -4.02 -18.54 5.33
CA ASN A 155 -3.64 -17.22 5.86
C ASN A 155 -2.13 -16.97 5.99
N THR A 156 -1.28 -17.81 5.40
CA THR A 156 0.18 -17.69 5.48
C THR A 156 0.79 -17.67 4.09
N TYR A 157 1.67 -16.71 3.87
CA TYR A 157 2.29 -16.41 2.58
C TYR A 157 3.80 -16.35 2.74
N ARG A 158 4.52 -16.79 1.72
CA ARG A 158 5.98 -16.78 1.67
C ARG A 158 6.49 -15.86 0.58
N ILE A 159 7.53 -15.14 0.91
CA ILE A 159 8.33 -14.29 0.04
C ILE A 159 9.69 -14.93 -0.04
N ALA A 160 10.16 -15.14 -1.26
CA ALA A 160 11.51 -15.59 -1.53
C ALA A 160 12.03 -14.78 -2.71
N GLU A 161 13.02 -13.94 -2.46
CA GLU A 161 13.63 -13.08 -3.47
C GLU A 161 15.05 -13.57 -3.80
N PRO A 162 15.48 -13.48 -5.07
CA PRO A 162 16.85 -13.82 -5.47
C PRO A 162 17.94 -13.00 -4.76
N ASN A 163 17.56 -11.86 -4.18
CA ASN A 163 18.48 -10.98 -3.45
C ASN A 163 18.83 -11.47 -2.03
N GLY A 164 18.30 -12.62 -1.60
CA GLY A 164 18.55 -13.20 -0.27
C GLY A 164 17.46 -12.92 0.77
N THR A 165 16.32 -12.34 0.39
CA THR A 165 15.16 -12.17 1.29
C THR A 165 14.34 -13.44 1.35
N LEU A 166 14.10 -13.95 2.56
CA LEU A 166 13.14 -15.01 2.83
C LEU A 166 12.25 -14.59 4.00
N ALA A 167 10.94 -14.57 3.81
CA ALA A 167 10.00 -14.20 4.87
C ALA A 167 8.67 -14.91 4.75
N ASP A 168 8.08 -15.24 5.89
CA ASP A 168 6.71 -15.71 6.03
C ASP A 168 5.86 -14.62 6.67
N VAL A 169 4.70 -14.34 6.07
CA VAL A 169 3.70 -13.39 6.57
C VAL A 169 2.39 -14.13 6.81
N ARG A 170 1.78 -13.93 7.97
CA ARG A 170 0.51 -14.56 8.34
C ARG A 170 -0.47 -13.57 8.94
N PHE A 171 -1.76 -13.77 8.68
CA PHE A 171 -2.80 -13.01 9.39
C PHE A 171 -2.99 -13.56 10.80
N LEU A 172 -2.93 -12.67 11.79
CA LEU A 172 -3.29 -12.94 13.18
C LEU A 172 -4.75 -12.64 13.47
N TYR A 173 -5.29 -11.64 12.80
CA TYR A 173 -6.66 -11.19 12.97
C TYR A 173 -7.16 -10.52 11.70
N ARG A 174 -8.43 -10.75 11.37
CA ARG A 174 -9.10 -10.14 10.23
C ARG A 174 -10.55 -9.82 10.59
N SER A 175 -10.92 -8.57 10.48
CA SER A 175 -12.31 -8.11 10.42
C SER A 175 -12.56 -7.41 9.08
N HIS A 176 -13.69 -6.73 8.97
CA HIS A 176 -13.98 -5.87 7.84
C HIS A 176 -13.05 -4.64 7.79
N ASP A 177 -12.70 -4.09 8.95
CA ASP A 177 -12.04 -2.79 9.12
C ASP A 177 -10.62 -2.86 9.73
N THR A 178 -10.20 -4.05 10.17
CA THR A 178 -8.91 -4.26 10.83
C THR A 178 -8.27 -5.56 10.38
N HIS A 179 -7.03 -5.48 9.92
CA HIS A 179 -6.21 -6.65 9.62
C HIS A 179 -4.89 -6.54 10.36
N ILE A 180 -4.51 -7.63 11.02
CA ILE A 180 -3.24 -7.73 11.72
C ILE A 180 -2.43 -8.84 11.08
N LEU A 181 -1.23 -8.49 10.66
CA LEU A 181 -0.30 -9.41 10.03
C LEU A 181 0.98 -9.48 10.87
N TYR A 182 1.47 -10.69 11.06
CA TYR A 182 2.78 -10.97 11.60
C TYR A 182 3.68 -11.43 10.46
N GLY A 183 4.87 -10.85 10.38
CA GLY A 183 5.91 -11.30 9.47
C GLY A 183 7.15 -11.73 10.25
N GLU A 184 7.82 -12.76 9.76
CA GLU A 184 9.11 -13.21 10.25
C GLU A 184 9.97 -13.64 9.08
N GLY A 185 11.23 -13.25 9.09
CA GLY A 185 12.11 -13.55 7.98
C GLY A 185 13.56 -13.26 8.27
N SER A 186 14.37 -13.59 7.27
CA SER A 186 15.79 -13.33 7.25
C SER A 186 16.17 -12.66 5.94
N TYR A 187 17.27 -11.93 6.01
CA TYR A 187 17.95 -11.43 4.84
C TYR A 187 19.42 -11.80 4.90
N ASP A 188 19.88 -12.50 3.86
CA ASP A 188 21.25 -12.99 3.69
C ASP A 188 21.82 -12.54 2.33
N GLY A 189 21.60 -11.27 2.00
CA GLY A 189 22.13 -10.68 0.77
C GLY A 189 23.35 -9.79 1.03
N PRO A 190 23.99 -9.30 -0.05
CA PRO A 190 25.34 -8.71 -0.02
C PRO A 190 25.43 -7.38 0.74
N LEU A 191 24.30 -6.82 1.20
CA LEU A 191 24.33 -5.58 1.98
C LEU A 191 24.91 -5.79 3.37
N PHE A 192 24.83 -7.00 3.93
CA PHE A 192 25.30 -7.28 5.28
C PHE A 192 26.31 -8.41 5.30
N ALA A 193 27.28 -8.29 6.20
CA ALA A 193 28.31 -9.32 6.40
C ALA A 193 27.77 -10.58 7.10
N GLN A 194 26.60 -10.49 7.74
CA GLN A 194 25.94 -11.58 8.44
C GLN A 194 24.43 -11.57 8.15
N PRO A 195 23.76 -12.74 8.13
CA PRO A 195 22.32 -12.83 7.97
C PRO A 195 21.58 -12.04 9.06
N VAL A 196 20.62 -11.21 8.67
CA VAL A 196 19.80 -10.43 9.61
C VAL A 196 18.43 -11.06 9.71
N LYS A 197 18.00 -11.40 10.93
CA LYS A 197 16.65 -11.88 11.22
C LYS A 197 15.78 -10.78 11.78
N GLY A 198 14.54 -10.75 11.34
CA GLY A 198 13.58 -9.72 11.70
C GLY A 198 12.16 -10.26 11.84
N ARG A 199 11.40 -9.58 12.69
CA ARG A 199 9.98 -9.80 12.90
C ARG A 199 9.25 -8.48 12.73
N CYS A 200 8.06 -8.52 12.15
CA CYS A 200 7.23 -7.34 12.00
C CYS A 200 5.79 -7.62 12.43
N LEU A 201 5.15 -6.58 12.93
CA LEU A 201 3.72 -6.54 13.20
C LEU A 201 3.13 -5.37 12.42
N MET A 202 2.09 -5.67 11.65
CA MET A 202 1.43 -4.72 10.77
C MET A 202 -0.04 -4.64 11.14
N VAL A 203 -0.55 -3.43 11.31
CA VAL A 203 -1.94 -3.15 11.67
C VAL A 203 -2.54 -2.25 10.61
N LEU A 204 -3.31 -2.84 9.71
CA LEU A 204 -4.08 -2.12 8.70
C LEU A 204 -5.44 -1.77 9.29
N LYS A 205 -5.78 -0.48 9.24
CA LYS A 205 -7.11 0.04 9.55
C LYS A 205 -7.75 0.57 8.28
N THR A 206 -9.01 0.19 8.08
CA THR A 206 -9.79 0.55 6.90
C THR A 206 -11.11 1.18 7.30
N GLY A 207 -11.41 2.35 6.73
CA GLY A 207 -12.70 3.02 6.84
C GLY A 207 -13.41 3.01 5.48
N TYR A 208 -14.72 2.86 5.51
CA TYR A 208 -15.56 2.80 4.31
C TYR A 208 -16.60 3.90 4.38
N VAL A 209 -16.60 4.78 3.39
CA VAL A 209 -17.58 5.87 3.27
C VAL A 209 -18.29 5.72 1.94
N ARG A 210 -19.63 5.72 1.96
CA ARG A 210 -20.44 5.80 0.75
C ARG A 210 -20.89 7.24 0.56
N GLU A 211 -20.56 7.82 -0.59
CA GLU A 211 -20.99 9.17 -0.95
C GLU A 211 -22.40 9.18 -1.57
N PRO A 212 -23.08 10.35 -1.64
CA PRO A 212 -24.43 10.46 -2.20
C PRO A 212 -24.57 10.00 -3.65
N ASP A 213 -23.48 10.05 -4.42
CA ASP A 213 -23.39 9.51 -5.79
C ASP A 213 -23.40 7.97 -5.83
N GLY A 214 -23.38 7.33 -4.67
CA GLY A 214 -23.37 5.89 -4.49
C GLY A 214 -21.98 5.26 -4.54
N ARG A 215 -20.91 6.04 -4.79
CA ARG A 215 -19.52 5.57 -4.82
C ARG A 215 -18.99 5.34 -3.42
N TYR A 216 -18.02 4.44 -3.32
CA TYR A 216 -17.34 4.12 -2.07
C TYR A 216 -15.93 4.68 -2.07
N TYR A 217 -15.60 5.39 -1.00
CA TYR A 217 -14.27 5.87 -0.71
C TYR A 217 -13.70 5.11 0.48
N ILE A 218 -12.57 4.47 0.26
CA ILE A 218 -11.91 3.61 1.24
C ILE A 218 -10.71 4.35 1.80
N THR A 219 -10.74 4.61 3.11
CA THR A 219 -9.63 5.18 3.86
C THR A 219 -8.75 4.08 4.42
N SER A 220 -7.46 4.08 4.12
CA SER A 220 -6.48 3.08 4.56
C SER A 220 -5.39 3.72 5.39
N ARG A 221 -5.03 3.08 6.51
CA ARG A 221 -3.92 3.48 7.38
C ARG A 221 -3.18 2.25 7.88
N LEU A 222 -1.88 2.19 7.62
CA LEU A 222 -1.02 1.11 8.09
C LEU A 222 -0.06 1.60 9.18
N ASP A 223 -0.05 0.88 10.31
CA ASP A 223 0.96 1.00 11.34
C ASP A 223 1.87 -0.24 11.31
N THR A 224 3.19 -0.04 11.25
CA THR A 224 4.17 -1.11 11.25
C THR A 224 5.15 -0.99 12.42
N PHE A 225 5.36 -2.10 13.11
CA PHE A 225 6.35 -2.29 14.15
C PHE A 225 7.34 -3.33 13.67
N VAL A 226 8.64 -3.04 13.77
CA VAL A 226 9.71 -3.97 13.36
C VAL A 226 10.63 -4.21 14.53
N SER A 227 10.92 -5.48 14.79
CA SER A 227 11.93 -5.97 15.70
C SER A 227 13.00 -6.71 14.89
N VAL A 228 14.26 -6.53 15.26
CA VAL A 228 15.42 -7.20 14.63
C VAL A 228 16.23 -7.79 15.77
N ASP A 229 16.82 -8.96 15.53
CA ASP A 229 17.64 -9.62 16.54
C ASP A 229 18.85 -8.74 16.93
N HIS A 230 19.38 -8.95 18.14
CA HIS A 230 20.33 -8.04 18.80
C HIS A 230 21.58 -7.71 17.97
N GLU A 231 22.08 -8.64 17.16
CA GLU A 231 23.24 -8.46 16.29
C GLU A 231 22.97 -7.48 15.13
N GLY A 232 21.69 -7.23 14.76
CA GLY A 232 21.27 -6.29 13.72
C GLY A 232 20.69 -4.97 14.23
N ALA A 233 20.62 -4.76 15.55
CA ALA A 233 19.89 -3.63 16.15
C ALA A 233 20.59 -2.27 15.98
N GLU A 234 21.92 -2.24 16.08
CA GLU A 234 22.71 -1.01 15.86
C GLU A 234 22.63 -0.54 14.40
N LEU A 235 22.53 -1.49 13.48
CA LEU A 235 22.42 -1.24 12.05
C LEU A 235 21.04 -0.70 11.64
N LEU A 236 19.97 -1.26 12.23
CA LEU A 236 18.60 -0.79 12.03
C LEU A 236 18.43 0.69 12.43
N THR A 237 19.05 1.09 13.53
CA THR A 237 18.87 2.42 14.12
C THR A 237 19.71 3.52 13.46
N LYS A 238 20.91 3.20 12.93
CA LYS A 238 21.84 4.20 12.39
C LYS A 238 21.85 4.31 10.86
N ALA A 239 21.62 3.23 10.12
CA ALA A 239 21.80 3.22 8.66
C ALA A 239 20.50 2.97 7.87
N ILE A 240 19.60 2.14 8.40
CA ILE A 240 18.50 1.56 7.62
C ILE A 240 17.15 2.24 7.91
N GLY A 241 16.89 2.63 9.16
CA GLY A 241 15.60 3.17 9.60
C GLY A 241 15.02 4.31 8.74
N PRO A 242 15.79 5.38 8.44
CA PRO A 242 15.30 6.51 7.64
C PRO A 242 14.92 6.13 6.20
N LEU A 243 15.72 5.24 5.59
CA LEU A 243 15.53 4.78 4.21
C LEU A 243 14.35 3.81 4.09
N MET A 244 14.23 2.87 5.04
CA MET A 244 13.07 1.97 5.12
C MET A 244 11.75 2.71 5.25
N GLY A 245 11.71 3.77 6.06
CA GLY A 245 10.50 4.56 6.27
C GLY A 245 9.97 5.18 4.97
N LYS A 246 10.85 5.80 4.17
CA LYS A 246 10.44 6.46 2.92
C LYS A 246 9.99 5.47 1.85
N THR A 247 10.72 4.36 1.67
CA THR A 247 10.32 3.30 0.73
C THR A 247 8.97 2.71 1.13
N ALA A 248 8.79 2.36 2.40
CA ALA A 248 7.52 1.80 2.87
C ALA A 248 6.33 2.75 2.64
N ASP A 249 6.53 4.08 2.79
CA ASP A 249 5.49 5.06 2.48
C ASP A 249 5.11 5.06 1.00
N ILE A 250 6.11 5.07 0.11
CA ILE A 250 5.90 5.07 -1.35
C ILE A 250 5.16 3.79 -1.76
N ASN A 251 5.60 2.64 -1.26
CA ASN A 251 5.00 1.33 -1.49
C ASN A 251 3.52 1.34 -1.10
N PHE A 252 3.22 1.81 0.11
CA PHE A 252 1.85 1.91 0.60
C PHE A 252 0.99 2.81 -0.28
N VAL A 253 1.50 4.00 -0.63
CA VAL A 253 0.83 4.95 -1.51
C VAL A 253 0.51 4.33 -2.88
N GLN A 254 1.49 3.67 -3.50
CA GLN A 254 1.35 3.07 -4.82
C GLN A 254 0.40 1.89 -4.81
N THR A 255 0.47 1.05 -3.79
CA THR A 255 -0.47 -0.07 -3.62
C THR A 255 -1.89 0.42 -3.51
N ILE A 256 -2.18 1.34 -2.58
CA ILE A 256 -3.55 1.85 -2.43
C ILE A 256 -4.05 2.51 -3.72
N ALA A 257 -3.19 3.22 -4.45
CA ALA A 257 -3.53 3.77 -5.77
C ALA A 257 -3.82 2.65 -6.80
N PHE A 258 -3.03 1.59 -6.81
CA PHE A 258 -3.25 0.43 -7.67
C PHE A 258 -4.59 -0.25 -7.39
N LEU A 259 -4.98 -0.43 -6.11
CA LEU A 259 -6.29 -0.99 -5.76
C LEU A 259 -7.44 -0.16 -6.34
N GLY A 260 -7.34 1.18 -6.27
CA GLY A 260 -8.31 2.08 -6.89
C GLY A 260 -8.37 1.93 -8.41
N SER A 261 -7.21 1.91 -9.06
CA SER A 261 -7.12 1.74 -10.51
C SER A 261 -7.69 0.40 -10.96
N LEU A 262 -7.42 -0.70 -10.24
CA LEU A 262 -7.98 -2.01 -10.53
C LEU A 262 -9.50 -2.02 -10.35
N SER A 263 -10.03 -1.38 -9.30
CA SER A 263 -11.48 -1.23 -9.12
C SER A 263 -12.13 -0.44 -10.24
N ARG A 264 -11.53 0.69 -10.65
CA ARG A 264 -12.00 1.46 -11.80
C ARG A 264 -11.96 0.64 -13.09
N THR A 265 -10.92 -0.17 -13.28
CA THR A 265 -10.80 -1.05 -14.44
C THR A 265 -11.86 -2.15 -14.41
N ALA A 266 -12.18 -2.70 -13.24
CA ALA A 266 -13.29 -3.64 -13.09
C ALA A 266 -14.64 -3.00 -13.42
N GLU A 267 -14.84 -1.72 -13.08
CA GLU A 267 -16.05 -0.96 -13.40
C GLU A 267 -16.23 -0.78 -14.92
N VAL A 268 -15.20 -0.35 -15.64
CA VAL A 268 -15.31 0.02 -17.07
C VAL A 268 -14.87 -1.07 -18.06
N ASN A 269 -14.14 -2.07 -17.59
CA ASN A 269 -13.57 -3.16 -18.40
C ASN A 269 -13.46 -4.46 -17.58
N SER A 270 -14.59 -4.93 -17.03
CA SER A 270 -14.66 -6.18 -16.25
C SER A 270 -14.12 -7.38 -17.02
N ALA A 271 -14.43 -7.49 -18.31
CA ALA A 271 -13.93 -8.57 -19.17
C ALA A 271 -12.39 -8.60 -19.25
N GLY A 272 -11.74 -7.42 -19.25
CA GLY A 272 -10.28 -7.32 -19.17
C GLY A 272 -9.73 -7.84 -17.85
N VAL A 273 -10.38 -7.54 -16.72
CA VAL A 273 -9.99 -8.05 -15.39
C VAL A 273 -10.23 -9.55 -15.27
N GLN A 274 -11.29 -10.09 -15.88
CA GLN A 274 -11.53 -11.55 -15.94
C GLN A 274 -10.40 -12.27 -16.69
N ARG A 275 -10.02 -11.80 -17.88
CA ARG A 275 -8.88 -12.35 -18.62
C ARG A 275 -7.56 -12.21 -17.87
N LEU A 276 -7.38 -11.12 -17.12
CA LEU A 276 -6.23 -10.97 -16.23
C LEU A 276 -6.23 -12.04 -15.14
N ALA A 277 -7.38 -12.34 -14.53
CA ALA A 277 -7.51 -13.37 -13.50
C ALA A 277 -7.14 -14.77 -14.03
N GLU A 278 -7.47 -15.09 -15.28
CA GLU A 278 -7.10 -16.35 -15.95
C GLU A 278 -5.58 -16.49 -16.15
N ARG A 279 -4.86 -15.38 -16.30
CA ARG A 279 -3.40 -15.35 -16.47
C ARG A 279 -2.63 -15.48 -15.16
N LEU A 280 -3.30 -15.43 -14.01
CA LEU A 280 -2.65 -15.58 -12.71
C LEU A 280 -2.21 -17.04 -12.52
N THR A 281 -0.90 -17.25 -12.30
CA THR A 281 -0.25 -18.57 -12.24
C THR A 281 0.18 -18.96 -10.83
N HIS A 282 0.27 -18.01 -9.89
CA HIS A 282 0.82 -18.23 -8.55
C HIS A 282 -0.21 -18.00 -7.43
N VAL A 283 -1.49 -18.13 -7.78
CA VAL A 283 -2.64 -17.89 -6.93
C VAL A 283 -3.56 -19.10 -6.96
N GLN A 284 -4.21 -19.41 -5.83
CA GLN A 284 -5.17 -20.51 -5.75
C GLN A 284 -6.33 -20.35 -6.76
N PRO A 285 -6.82 -21.44 -7.39
CA PRO A 285 -7.93 -21.38 -8.35
C PRO A 285 -9.16 -20.62 -7.82
N GLU A 286 -9.49 -20.79 -6.54
CA GLU A 286 -10.61 -20.16 -5.87
C GLU A 286 -10.49 -18.64 -5.86
N ALA A 287 -9.29 -18.13 -5.54
CA ALA A 287 -9.03 -16.70 -5.50
C ALA A 287 -9.04 -16.08 -6.92
N ARG A 288 -8.58 -16.82 -7.94
CA ARG A 288 -8.67 -16.39 -9.35
C ARG A 288 -10.11 -16.28 -9.81
N ARG A 289 -10.93 -17.31 -9.55
CA ARG A 289 -12.38 -17.27 -9.82
C ARG A 289 -13.05 -16.10 -9.09
N ARG A 290 -12.71 -15.90 -7.81
CA ARG A 290 -13.29 -14.83 -7.01
C ARG A 290 -12.95 -13.44 -7.54
N LEU A 291 -11.73 -13.21 -8.03
CA LEU A 291 -11.37 -11.94 -8.68
C LEU A 291 -12.23 -11.68 -9.92
N ALA A 292 -12.44 -12.69 -10.76
CA ALA A 292 -13.26 -12.59 -11.98
C ALA A 292 -14.75 -12.31 -11.66
N GLU A 293 -15.30 -12.97 -10.63
CA GLU A 293 -16.65 -12.71 -10.12
C GLU A 293 -16.80 -11.27 -9.64
N LEU A 294 -15.88 -10.82 -8.78
CA LEU A 294 -15.89 -9.47 -8.23
C LEU A 294 -15.80 -8.41 -9.35
N ALA A 295 -15.00 -8.65 -10.38
CA ALA A 295 -14.94 -7.73 -11.53
C ALA A 295 -16.31 -7.57 -12.21
N THR A 296 -17.07 -8.66 -12.33
CA THR A 296 -18.42 -8.66 -12.89
C THR A 296 -19.42 -7.92 -11.99
N ASP A 297 -19.34 -8.18 -10.67
CA ASP A 297 -20.20 -7.55 -9.68
C ASP A 297 -20.00 -6.04 -9.63
N VAL A 298 -18.75 -5.59 -9.67
CA VAL A 298 -18.38 -4.16 -9.71
C VAL A 298 -19.01 -3.48 -10.93
N ALA A 299 -18.80 -4.02 -12.14
CA ALA A 299 -19.38 -3.45 -13.36
C ALA A 299 -20.91 -3.35 -13.29
N ARG A 300 -21.58 -4.42 -12.84
CA ARG A 300 -23.05 -4.46 -12.68
C ARG A 300 -23.55 -3.41 -11.68
N LYS A 301 -22.88 -3.30 -10.53
CA LYS A 301 -23.24 -2.38 -9.45
C LYS A 301 -23.22 -0.93 -9.92
N TYR A 302 -22.17 -0.51 -10.62
CA TYR A 302 -21.99 0.89 -11.04
C TYR A 302 -22.70 1.24 -12.35
N ALA A 303 -22.98 0.27 -13.23
CA ALA A 303 -23.88 0.48 -14.37
C ALA A 303 -25.33 0.81 -13.93
N THR A 304 -25.80 0.14 -12.87
CA THR A 304 -27.14 0.38 -12.29
C THR A 304 -27.21 1.72 -11.55
N ALA A 305 -26.11 2.16 -10.93
CA ALA A 305 -26.05 3.46 -10.27
C ALA A 305 -26.09 4.62 -11.28
N SER A 306 -25.30 4.54 -12.35
CA SER A 306 -25.24 5.56 -13.40
C SER A 306 -26.60 5.78 -14.10
N SER A 307 -27.37 4.71 -14.33
CA SER A 307 -28.70 4.80 -14.97
C SER A 307 -29.77 5.48 -14.10
N ARG A 308 -29.64 5.43 -12.77
CA ARG A 308 -30.57 6.08 -11.82
C ARG A 308 -30.35 7.59 -11.69
N THR A 309 -29.12 8.06 -11.87
CA THR A 309 -28.79 9.50 -11.78
C THR A 309 -29.31 10.27 -13.01
N THR A 310 -29.45 9.63 -14.17
CA THR A 310 -29.93 10.27 -15.41
C THR A 310 -31.46 10.46 -15.46
N THR A 311 -32.23 9.87 -14.54
CA THR A 311 -33.70 9.83 -14.61
C THR A 311 -34.44 10.86 -13.74
N VAL A 312 -33.78 11.93 -13.28
CA VAL A 312 -34.49 13.07 -12.68
C VAL A 312 -34.79 14.08 -13.80
N PRO A 313 -36.01 14.15 -14.34
CA PRO A 313 -36.36 15.22 -15.26
C PRO A 313 -36.30 16.53 -14.49
N THR A 314 -35.36 17.40 -14.87
CA THR A 314 -35.37 18.81 -14.47
C THR A 314 -36.71 19.39 -14.90
N ARG A 315 -37.67 19.46 -13.98
CA ARG A 315 -38.94 20.14 -14.19
C ARG A 315 -38.64 21.63 -14.20
N VAL A 316 -38.27 22.13 -15.38
CA VAL A 316 -38.19 23.57 -15.65
C VAL A 316 -39.60 24.10 -15.48
N VAL A 317 -39.85 24.77 -14.35
CA VAL A 317 -41.08 25.54 -14.15
C VAL A 317 -40.97 26.74 -15.08
N SER A 318 -41.60 26.63 -16.25
CA SER A 318 -41.84 27.75 -17.14
C SER A 318 -42.73 28.75 -16.41
N ARG A 319 -42.14 29.89 -16.05
CA ARG A 319 -42.81 31.01 -15.40
C ARG A 319 -43.76 31.64 -16.43
N THR A 320 -45.06 31.44 -16.24
CA THR A 320 -46.11 32.04 -17.07
C THR A 320 -46.01 33.57 -16.97
N ARG A 321 -45.84 34.22 -18.12
CA ARG A 321 -45.89 35.67 -18.30
C ARG A 321 -47.32 36.12 -17.98
N VAL A 322 -47.50 36.95 -16.96
CA VAL A 322 -48.77 37.63 -16.71
C VAL A 322 -48.74 38.91 -17.54
N ASP A 323 -49.58 38.93 -18.57
CA ASP A 323 -49.92 40.13 -19.33
C ASP A 323 -50.68 41.08 -18.41
N ALA A 324 -50.14 42.28 -18.19
CA ALA A 324 -50.87 43.39 -17.60
C ALA A 324 -51.37 44.30 -18.72
N LYS A 325 -52.69 44.40 -18.86
CA LYS A 325 -53.39 45.29 -19.78
C LYS A 325 -54.27 46.26 -18.98
N GLY A 326 -53.86 47.53 -18.94
CA GLY A 326 -54.66 48.76 -18.75
C GLY A 326 -55.43 48.95 -17.44
N PRO A 327 -56.00 50.15 -17.18
CA PRO A 327 -56.13 51.32 -18.07
C PRO A 327 -54.98 52.33 -18.01
#